data_AF-A0A3Q3W1M0-F1
#
_entry.id   AF-A0A3Q3W1M0-F1
#
_cell.length_a   1.000
_cell.length_b   1.000
_cell.length_c   1.000
_cell.angle_alpha   90.00
_cell.angle_beta   90.00
_cell.angle_gamma   90.00
#
_symmetry.space_group_name_H-M   'P 1'
#
loop_
_entity.id
_entity.type
_entity.pdbx_description
1 polymer ?
#
loop_
_entity_poly.entity_id
_entity_poly.type
_entity_poly.pdbx_seq_one_letter_code
_entity_poly.pdbx_strand_id
1 'polypeptide(L)'
;RNETKDLSEQIKATTKDIHVRAENTQLMQRYQKGQITLPQYKILLCSLYEIYKTLEEQLDKNSSHPAVAPIYFPQELSRMESLQSDLEHFFGSDWRKRVIVSAATHRYAERLRQVGRESPELLVAHAYTRYLGDLSGGQVLGKITQKSLGLSSKEGLSFFSFPGVSSPNRFKQLYRSRLDSIELTEEQRVVLLQEAVDAFEFNIQVFDDLQKMLSITGEAVQKSEDSLFKTSPMIQFTVGLCVALTTVAMAMYAL
;
A
#
# COMPACT_ATOMS: atom_id res chain seq x y z
N ARG A 1 34.91 -3.06 7.32
CA ARG A 1 33.63 -3.73 7.67
C ARG A 1 33.50 -4.94 6.75
N ASN A 2 32.79 -6.01 7.12
CA ASN A 2 32.28 -6.91 6.09
C ASN A 2 31.19 -6.15 5.34
N GLU A 3 31.36 -5.98 4.03
CA GLU A 3 30.25 -5.62 3.16
C GLU A 3 29.44 -6.88 2.90
N THR A 4 28.16 -6.86 3.29
CA THR A 4 27.21 -7.94 3.08
C THR A 4 27.01 -8.11 1.57
N LYS A 5 27.49 -9.22 0.99
CA LYS A 5 27.37 -9.46 -0.47
C LYS A 5 25.93 -9.74 -0.90
N ASP A 6 25.17 -10.30 0.02
CA ASP A 6 23.79 -10.74 -0.12
C ASP A 6 22.88 -9.54 -0.46
N LEU A 7 22.30 -9.58 -1.66
CA LEU A 7 21.49 -8.50 -2.23
C LEU A 7 20.28 -8.16 -1.35
N SER A 8 19.71 -9.15 -0.67
CA SER A 8 18.59 -9.01 0.25
C SER A 8 18.94 -8.28 1.54
N GLU A 9 20.19 -8.38 2.01
CA GLU A 9 20.70 -7.58 3.13
C GLU A 9 21.03 -6.15 2.68
N GLN A 10 21.63 -5.99 1.49
CA GLN A 10 21.93 -4.68 0.91
C GLN A 10 20.65 -3.86 0.70
N ILE A 11 19.62 -4.41 0.03
CA ILE A 11 18.35 -3.70 -0.17
C ILE A 11 17.73 -3.33 1.18
N LYS A 12 17.66 -4.28 2.13
CA LYS A 12 17.13 -4.03 3.49
C LYS A 12 17.88 -2.91 4.23
N ALA A 13 19.19 -2.79 4.03
CA ALA A 13 19.99 -1.72 4.63
C ALA A 13 19.72 -0.37 3.94
N THR A 14 19.77 -0.32 2.61
CA THR A 14 19.57 0.91 1.83
C THR A 14 18.14 1.43 1.95
N THR A 15 17.11 0.57 1.91
CA THR A 15 15.71 1.00 2.05
C THR A 15 15.26 1.21 3.50
N LYS A 16 16.16 1.17 4.49
CA LYS A 16 15.80 1.25 5.91
C LYS A 16 15.10 2.56 6.26
N ASP A 17 15.70 3.69 5.93
CA ASP A 17 15.22 4.99 6.41
C ASP A 17 14.04 5.50 5.56
N ILE A 18 13.98 5.11 4.28
CA ILE A 18 12.82 5.35 3.40
C ILE A 18 11.59 4.51 3.80
N HIS A 19 11.78 3.28 4.32
CA HIS A 19 10.72 2.47 4.92
C HIS A 19 10.13 3.13 6.17
N VAL A 20 11.00 3.64 7.06
CA VAL A 20 10.56 4.40 8.24
C VAL A 20 9.77 5.66 7.82
N ARG A 21 10.17 6.35 6.75
CA ARG A 21 9.40 7.47 6.18
C ARG A 21 8.04 7.01 5.64
N ALA A 22 7.96 5.86 4.97
CA ALA A 22 6.72 5.31 4.43
C ALA A 22 5.67 5.01 5.50
N GLU A 23 6.09 4.33 6.58
CA GLU A 23 5.25 4.05 7.74
C GLU A 23 4.78 5.32 8.46
N ASN A 24 5.56 6.41 8.37
CA ASN A 24 5.25 7.70 8.98
C ASN A 24 4.49 8.69 8.07
N THR A 25 4.09 8.30 6.85
CA THR A 25 3.15 9.09 6.06
C THR A 25 1.82 9.30 6.82
N GLN A 26 1.16 10.44 6.62
CA GLN A 26 -0.06 10.78 7.39
C GLN A 26 -1.15 9.71 7.23
N LEU A 27 -1.31 9.15 6.03
CA LEU A 27 -2.25 8.06 5.76
C LEU A 27 -1.88 6.80 6.56
N MET A 28 -0.62 6.35 6.52
CA MET A 28 -0.19 5.14 7.24
C MET A 28 -0.27 5.30 8.76
N GLN A 29 0.12 6.45 9.32
CA GLN A 29 -0.03 6.70 10.76
C GLN A 29 -1.50 6.66 11.21
N ARG A 30 -2.44 7.17 10.40
CA ARG A 30 -3.89 7.08 10.69
C ARG A 30 -4.39 5.64 10.55
N TYR A 31 -3.97 4.94 9.50
CA TYR A 31 -4.32 3.55 9.24
C TYR A 31 -3.86 2.63 10.38
N GLN A 32 -2.59 2.73 10.81
CA GLN A 32 -2.03 1.98 11.95
C GLN A 32 -2.79 2.24 13.27
N LYS A 33 -3.31 3.46 13.47
CA LYS A 33 -4.17 3.83 14.62
C LYS A 33 -5.62 3.36 14.48
N GLY A 34 -5.95 2.59 13.43
CA GLY A 34 -7.30 2.12 13.14
C GLY A 34 -8.26 3.19 12.61
N GLN A 35 -7.74 4.31 12.11
CA GLN A 35 -8.52 5.48 11.64
C GLN A 35 -8.71 5.51 10.12
N ILE A 36 -8.63 4.34 9.46
CA ILE A 36 -8.98 4.16 8.05
C ILE A 36 -10.51 4.05 7.91
N THR A 37 -11.11 4.79 6.97
CA THR A 37 -12.55 4.67 6.65
C THR A 37 -12.78 3.93 5.33
N LEU A 38 -13.98 3.36 5.14
CA LEU A 38 -14.31 2.52 3.97
C LEU A 38 -14.05 3.24 2.63
N PRO A 39 -14.42 4.52 2.42
CA PRO A 39 -14.01 5.27 1.23
C PRO A 39 -12.49 5.31 1.01
N GLN A 40 -11.69 5.52 2.06
CA GLN A 40 -10.23 5.57 1.94
C GLN A 40 -9.65 4.21 1.53
N TYR A 41 -10.13 3.14 2.14
CA TYR A 41 -9.71 1.78 1.81
C TYR A 41 -10.10 1.39 0.38
N LYS A 42 -11.27 1.80 -0.09
CA LYS A 42 -11.71 1.56 -1.48
C LYS A 42 -10.84 2.26 -2.53
N ILE A 43 -10.42 3.50 -2.32
CA ILE A 43 -9.50 4.18 -3.27
C ILE A 43 -8.09 3.57 -3.17
N LEU A 44 -7.65 3.16 -1.98
CA LEU A 44 -6.40 2.39 -1.83
C LEU A 44 -6.43 1.08 -2.63
N LEU A 45 -7.53 0.32 -2.59
CA LEU A 45 -7.70 -0.89 -3.40
C LEU A 45 -7.65 -0.60 -4.91
N CYS A 46 -8.26 0.50 -5.38
CA CYS A 46 -8.14 0.93 -6.78
C CYS A 46 -6.67 1.21 -7.17
N SER A 47 -5.93 1.91 -6.30
CA SER A 47 -4.51 2.20 -6.53
C SER A 47 -3.63 0.95 -6.49
N LEU A 48 -3.88 0.03 -5.55
CA LEU A 48 -3.18 -1.26 -5.48
C LEU A 48 -3.46 -2.08 -6.74
N TYR A 49 -4.71 -2.16 -7.21
CA TYR A 49 -5.06 -2.89 -8.43
C TYR A 49 -4.26 -2.45 -9.65
N GLU A 50 -4.18 -1.15 -9.96
CA GLU A 50 -3.40 -0.69 -11.13
C GLU A 50 -1.88 -0.89 -10.95
N ILE A 51 -1.36 -0.80 -9.72
CA ILE A 51 0.05 -1.09 -9.41
C ILE A 51 0.37 -2.57 -9.58
N TYR A 52 -0.38 -3.48 -8.96
CA TYR A 52 -0.12 -4.92 -9.03
C TYR A 52 -0.43 -5.50 -10.41
N LYS A 53 -1.51 -5.06 -11.06
CA LYS A 53 -1.77 -5.36 -12.47
C LYS A 53 -0.53 -5.06 -13.30
N THR A 54 0.03 -3.86 -13.16
CA THR A 54 1.18 -3.45 -13.96
C THR A 54 2.46 -4.19 -13.55
N LEU A 55 2.70 -4.41 -12.26
CA LEU A 55 3.87 -5.16 -11.77
C LEU A 55 3.84 -6.61 -12.27
N GLU A 56 2.73 -7.32 -12.07
CA GLU A 56 2.54 -8.71 -12.48
C GLU A 56 2.58 -8.83 -14.01
N GLU A 57 1.92 -7.92 -14.75
CA GLU A 57 2.03 -7.83 -16.21
C GLU A 57 3.48 -7.68 -16.72
N GLN A 58 4.40 -7.11 -15.96
CA GLN A 58 5.81 -6.97 -16.38
C GLN A 58 6.69 -8.11 -15.86
N LEU A 59 6.37 -8.68 -14.69
CA LEU A 59 7.00 -9.91 -14.19
C LEU A 59 6.71 -11.09 -15.13
N ASP A 60 5.46 -11.26 -15.59
CA ASP A 60 5.06 -12.31 -16.53
C ASP A 60 5.86 -12.21 -17.85
N LYS A 61 5.91 -11.00 -18.43
CA LYS A 61 6.63 -10.70 -19.68
C LYS A 61 8.14 -10.94 -19.57
N ASN A 62 8.71 -10.80 -18.37
CA ASN A 62 10.14 -10.97 -18.10
C ASN A 62 10.44 -12.22 -17.27
N SER A 63 9.50 -13.18 -17.17
CA SER A 63 9.60 -14.34 -16.28
C SER A 63 10.79 -15.28 -16.60
N SER A 64 11.35 -15.20 -17.80
CA SER A 64 12.57 -15.90 -18.23
C SER A 64 13.85 -15.07 -18.11
N HIS A 65 13.78 -13.79 -17.71
CA HIS A 65 14.96 -12.94 -17.54
C HIS A 65 15.81 -13.42 -16.34
N PRO A 66 17.15 -13.54 -16.45
CA PRO A 66 17.98 -14.15 -15.40
C PRO A 66 17.83 -13.54 -14.01
N ALA A 67 17.57 -12.24 -13.90
CA ALA A 67 17.32 -11.58 -12.62
C ALA A 67 15.89 -11.71 -12.08
N VAL A 68 14.90 -11.95 -12.96
CA VAL A 68 13.48 -12.04 -12.57
C VAL A 68 13.08 -13.48 -12.25
N ALA A 69 13.55 -14.44 -13.04
CA ALA A 69 13.21 -15.86 -12.89
C ALA A 69 13.41 -16.44 -11.47
N PRO A 70 14.46 -16.07 -10.69
CA PRO A 70 14.62 -16.57 -9.33
C PRO A 70 13.52 -16.13 -8.35
N ILE A 71 12.90 -14.96 -8.58
CA ILE A 71 11.88 -14.36 -7.70
C ILE A 71 10.45 -14.44 -8.25
N TYR A 72 10.25 -15.12 -9.38
CA TYR A 72 8.96 -15.26 -10.05
C TYR A 72 8.12 -16.38 -9.40
N PHE A 73 7.29 -15.99 -8.43
CA PHE A 73 6.39 -16.88 -7.67
C PHE A 73 4.91 -16.50 -7.84
N PRO A 74 4.32 -16.61 -9.05
CA PRO A 74 2.97 -16.12 -9.30
C PRO A 74 1.90 -16.87 -8.50
N GLN A 75 2.03 -18.18 -8.27
CA GLN A 75 1.07 -18.98 -7.51
C GLN A 75 1.00 -18.58 -6.02
N GLU A 76 2.12 -18.15 -5.45
CA GLU A 76 2.19 -17.74 -4.05
C GLU A 76 1.98 -16.23 -3.84
N LEU A 77 2.41 -15.40 -4.79
CA LEU A 77 2.50 -13.94 -4.62
C LEU A 77 1.52 -13.11 -5.45
N SER A 78 0.97 -13.60 -6.58
CA SER A 78 0.04 -12.80 -7.40
C SER A 78 -1.10 -12.27 -6.54
N ARG A 79 -1.37 -10.96 -6.63
CA ARG A 79 -2.45 -10.27 -5.93
C ARG A 79 -3.65 -10.03 -6.83
N MET A 80 -3.53 -10.27 -8.13
CA MET A 80 -4.52 -9.83 -9.12
C MET A 80 -5.91 -10.48 -8.98
N GLU A 81 -6.01 -11.77 -8.64
CA GLU A 81 -7.33 -12.38 -8.37
C GLU A 81 -7.95 -11.82 -7.09
N SER A 82 -7.13 -11.65 -6.05
CA SER A 82 -7.55 -11.13 -4.74
C SER A 82 -8.04 -9.68 -4.83
N LEU A 83 -7.31 -8.81 -5.54
CA LEU A 83 -7.69 -7.41 -5.73
C LEU A 83 -8.95 -7.27 -6.59
N GLN A 84 -9.16 -8.15 -7.57
CA GLN A 84 -10.41 -8.18 -8.33
C GLN A 84 -11.59 -8.61 -7.46
N SER A 85 -11.42 -9.62 -6.60
CA SER A 85 -12.45 -10.06 -5.66
C SER A 85 -12.82 -8.96 -4.65
N ASP A 86 -11.83 -8.26 -4.09
CA ASP A 86 -12.07 -7.17 -3.13
C ASP A 86 -12.74 -5.96 -3.78
N LEU A 87 -12.33 -5.60 -5.01
CA LEU A 87 -13.00 -4.54 -5.77
C LEU A 87 -14.44 -4.92 -6.14
N GLU A 88 -14.70 -6.16 -6.56
CA GLU A 88 -16.05 -6.62 -6.86
C GLU A 88 -16.96 -6.62 -5.62
N HIS A 89 -16.45 -7.06 -4.46
CA HIS A 89 -17.16 -6.98 -3.19
C HIS A 89 -17.58 -5.53 -2.84
N PHE A 90 -16.69 -4.55 -2.99
CA PHE A 90 -16.98 -3.17 -2.61
C PHE A 90 -17.69 -2.32 -3.68
N PHE A 91 -17.66 -2.70 -4.95
CA PHE A 91 -18.15 -1.87 -6.07
C PHE A 91 -19.16 -2.57 -7.00
N GLY A 92 -19.43 -3.86 -6.79
CA GLY A 92 -20.27 -4.70 -7.63
C GLY A 92 -19.56 -5.16 -8.91
N SER A 93 -20.24 -5.94 -9.76
CA SER A 93 -19.69 -6.47 -11.02
C SER A 93 -19.15 -5.40 -11.99
N ASP A 94 -19.69 -4.18 -11.90
CA ASP A 94 -19.25 -3.00 -12.65
C ASP A 94 -17.98 -2.32 -12.08
N TRP A 95 -17.29 -2.92 -11.11
CA TRP A 95 -16.14 -2.34 -10.41
C TRP A 95 -15.05 -1.80 -11.34
N ARG A 96 -14.82 -2.44 -12.50
CA ARG A 96 -13.83 -2.02 -13.51
C ARG A 96 -14.08 -0.58 -14.01
N LYS A 97 -15.34 -0.14 -14.07
CA LYS A 97 -15.74 1.23 -14.44
C LYS A 97 -15.55 2.26 -13.32
N ARG A 98 -15.21 1.81 -12.10
CA ARG A 98 -15.08 2.62 -10.89
C ARG A 98 -13.65 2.68 -10.36
N VAL A 99 -12.69 2.01 -11.02
CA VAL A 99 -11.26 2.15 -10.74
C VAL A 99 -10.80 3.52 -11.25
N ILE A 100 -10.73 4.48 -10.33
CA ILE A 100 -10.14 5.81 -10.53
C ILE A 100 -8.98 5.93 -9.55
N VAL A 101 -7.81 6.35 -10.04
CA VAL A 101 -6.56 6.37 -9.26
C VAL A 101 -5.87 7.74 -9.35
N SER A 102 -4.91 7.97 -8.45
CA SER A 102 -4.18 9.24 -8.39
C SER A 102 -3.12 9.39 -9.48
N ALA A 103 -2.67 10.63 -9.72
CA ALA A 103 -1.52 10.91 -10.58
C ALA A 103 -0.25 10.17 -10.11
N ALA A 104 0.00 10.04 -8.80
CA ALA A 104 1.08 9.19 -8.27
C ALA A 104 0.92 7.71 -8.65
N THR A 105 -0.30 7.17 -8.63
CA THR A 105 -0.54 5.78 -9.04
C THR A 105 -0.20 5.58 -10.52
N HIS A 106 -0.62 6.50 -11.38
CA HIS A 106 -0.27 6.46 -12.80
C HIS A 106 1.24 6.61 -13.05
N ARG A 107 1.96 7.47 -12.29
CA ARG A 107 3.42 7.57 -12.37
C ARG A 107 4.12 6.27 -11.97
N TYR A 108 3.66 5.59 -10.92
CA TYR A 108 4.22 4.31 -10.50
C TYR A 108 3.98 3.23 -11.56
N ALA A 109 2.74 3.12 -12.08
CA ALA A 109 2.43 2.21 -13.17
C ALA A 109 3.28 2.48 -14.42
N GLU A 110 3.56 3.74 -14.75
CA GLU A 110 4.44 4.05 -15.88
C GLU A 110 5.90 3.69 -15.61
N ARG A 111 6.45 3.92 -14.39
CA ARG A 111 7.80 3.45 -14.04
C ARG A 111 7.91 1.93 -14.16
N LEU A 112 6.91 1.19 -13.67
CA LEU A 112 6.86 -0.28 -13.81
C LEU A 112 6.88 -0.71 -15.29
N ARG A 113 6.11 -0.05 -16.16
CA ARG A 113 6.12 -0.29 -17.62
C ARG A 113 7.45 0.06 -18.28
N GLN A 114 8.11 1.12 -17.83
CA GLN A 114 9.44 1.51 -18.32
C GLN A 114 10.49 0.46 -17.91
N VAL A 115 10.59 0.17 -16.61
CA VAL A 115 11.52 -0.82 -16.03
C VAL A 115 11.35 -2.20 -16.69
N GLY A 116 10.10 -2.68 -16.84
CA GLY A 116 9.80 -3.95 -17.51
C GLY A 116 10.10 -4.01 -19.02
N ARG A 117 10.50 -2.89 -19.64
CA ARG A 117 10.92 -2.80 -21.05
C ARG A 117 12.41 -2.49 -21.23
N GLU A 118 12.97 -1.65 -20.37
CA GLU A 118 14.27 -1.02 -20.55
C GLU A 118 15.35 -1.57 -19.59
N SER A 119 14.96 -2.11 -18.42
CA SER A 119 15.90 -2.68 -17.43
C SER A 119 15.19 -3.71 -16.53
N PRO A 120 14.84 -4.91 -17.07
CA PRO A 120 14.01 -5.88 -16.36
C PRO A 120 14.58 -6.39 -15.03
N GLU A 121 15.90 -6.30 -14.80
CA GLU A 121 16.51 -6.58 -13.50
C GLU A 121 15.99 -5.68 -12.37
N LEU A 122 15.53 -4.46 -12.69
CA LEU A 122 15.01 -3.52 -11.69
C LEU A 122 13.58 -3.86 -11.24
N LEU A 123 12.85 -4.76 -11.95
CA LEU A 123 11.56 -5.30 -11.47
C LEU A 123 11.70 -5.99 -10.11
N VAL A 124 12.88 -6.55 -9.83
CA VAL A 124 13.23 -7.20 -8.56
C VAL A 124 13.10 -6.24 -7.37
N ALA A 125 13.48 -4.97 -7.55
CA ALA A 125 13.39 -3.94 -6.52
C ALA A 125 11.94 -3.60 -6.15
N HIS A 126 11.06 -3.47 -7.15
CA HIS A 126 9.64 -3.25 -6.94
C HIS A 126 8.94 -4.48 -6.33
N ALA A 127 9.23 -5.68 -6.85
CA ALA A 127 8.68 -6.94 -6.35
C ALA A 127 9.08 -7.20 -4.89
N TYR A 128 10.35 -6.98 -4.52
CA TYR A 128 10.81 -7.00 -3.13
C TYR A 128 10.02 -6.02 -2.25
N THR A 129 9.94 -4.77 -2.68
CA THR A 129 9.32 -3.66 -1.93
C THR A 129 7.84 -3.91 -1.67
N ARG A 130 7.12 -4.46 -2.65
CA ARG A 130 5.71 -4.82 -2.52
C ARG A 130 5.51 -6.12 -1.73
N TYR A 131 5.92 -7.27 -2.27
CA TYR A 131 5.53 -8.58 -1.72
C TYR A 131 6.08 -8.87 -0.32
N LEU A 132 7.32 -8.44 0.01
CA LEU A 132 7.84 -8.64 1.37
C LEU A 132 7.19 -7.69 2.39
N GLY A 133 6.68 -6.54 1.93
CA GLY A 133 5.84 -5.63 2.71
C GLY A 133 4.48 -6.24 3.04
N ASP A 134 3.80 -6.81 2.03
CA ASP A 134 2.48 -7.46 2.21
C ASP A 134 2.56 -8.68 3.15
N LEU A 135 3.60 -9.50 2.99
CA LEU A 135 3.91 -10.65 3.85
C LEU A 135 4.45 -10.23 5.24
N SER A 136 4.61 -8.93 5.52
CA SER A 136 5.07 -8.40 6.81
C SER A 136 4.06 -7.42 7.41
N GLY A 137 4.13 -6.13 7.05
CA GLY A 137 3.20 -5.10 7.55
C GLY A 137 1.76 -5.31 7.05
N GLY A 138 1.59 -5.82 5.83
CA GLY A 138 0.26 -6.12 5.26
C GLY A 138 -0.56 -7.09 6.13
N GLN A 139 0.08 -8.08 6.75
CA GLN A 139 -0.55 -9.03 7.67
C GLN A 139 -1.09 -8.39 8.96
N VAL A 140 -0.57 -7.21 9.34
CA VAL A 140 -1.09 -6.39 10.45
C VAL A 140 -2.17 -5.45 9.93
N LEU A 141 -1.94 -4.77 8.80
CA LEU A 141 -2.92 -3.88 8.18
C LEU A 141 -4.24 -4.57 7.84
N GLY A 142 -4.24 -5.82 7.36
CA GLY A 142 -5.47 -6.57 7.11
C GLY A 142 -6.34 -6.78 8.36
N LYS A 143 -5.72 -7.10 9.51
CA LYS A 143 -6.41 -7.22 10.81
C LYS A 143 -6.96 -5.88 11.29
N ILE A 144 -6.19 -4.81 11.10
CA ILE A 144 -6.63 -3.45 11.44
C ILE A 144 -7.83 -3.05 10.55
N THR A 145 -7.75 -3.31 9.24
CA THR A 145 -8.83 -3.04 8.29
C THR A 145 -10.13 -3.75 8.69
N GLN A 146 -10.06 -5.05 9.01
CA GLN A 146 -11.22 -5.82 9.46
C GLN A 146 -11.89 -5.17 10.68
N LYS A 147 -11.09 -4.77 11.68
CA LYS A 147 -11.57 -4.13 12.90
C LYS A 147 -12.12 -2.71 12.66
N SER A 148 -11.42 -1.88 11.89
CA SER A 148 -11.78 -0.48 11.62
C SER A 148 -13.03 -0.35 10.75
N LEU A 149 -13.25 -1.28 9.83
CA LEU A 149 -14.40 -1.27 8.91
C LEU A 149 -15.57 -2.14 9.41
N GLY A 150 -15.43 -2.83 10.56
CA GLY A 150 -16.48 -3.65 11.16
C GLY A 150 -16.84 -4.91 10.35
N LEU A 151 -15.90 -5.44 9.55
CA LEU A 151 -16.16 -6.53 8.61
C LEU A 151 -16.34 -7.86 9.35
N SER A 152 -17.55 -8.43 9.27
CA SER A 152 -17.93 -9.70 9.90
C SER A 152 -17.35 -10.92 9.21
N SER A 153 -17.08 -10.84 7.91
CA SER A 153 -16.41 -11.87 7.11
C SER A 153 -14.95 -11.48 6.80
N LYS A 154 -14.30 -12.22 5.89
CA LYS A 154 -13.00 -11.85 5.28
C LYS A 154 -13.13 -11.31 3.85
N GLU A 155 -14.36 -11.12 3.37
CA GLU A 155 -14.60 -10.56 2.04
C GLU A 155 -14.16 -9.10 2.01
N GLY A 156 -13.64 -8.64 0.87
CA GLY A 156 -13.00 -7.32 0.80
C GLY A 156 -11.65 -7.22 1.52
N LEU A 157 -11.05 -8.34 1.98
CA LEU A 157 -9.72 -8.40 2.59
C LEU A 157 -8.79 -9.44 1.93
N SER A 158 -9.19 -9.97 0.78
CA SER A 158 -8.53 -11.04 0.04
C SER A 158 -7.07 -10.70 -0.29
N PHE A 159 -6.77 -9.44 -0.63
CA PHE A 159 -5.43 -8.93 -0.91
C PHE A 159 -4.40 -9.30 0.16
N PHE A 160 -4.81 -9.30 1.44
CA PHE A 160 -3.96 -9.62 2.58
C PHE A 160 -3.78 -11.14 2.79
N SER A 161 -4.54 -11.98 2.08
CA SER A 161 -4.51 -13.45 2.17
C SER A 161 -3.55 -14.05 1.15
N PHE A 162 -2.66 -14.94 1.60
CA PHE A 162 -1.67 -15.62 0.74
C PHE A 162 -1.89 -17.13 0.80
N PRO A 163 -2.89 -17.70 0.08
CA PRO A 163 -3.24 -19.12 0.21
C PRO A 163 -2.12 -20.08 -0.24
N GLY A 164 -1.28 -19.67 -1.20
CA GLY A 164 -0.08 -20.43 -1.58
C GLY A 164 1.06 -20.37 -0.53
N VAL A 165 1.01 -19.43 0.42
CA VAL A 165 2.08 -19.22 1.41
C VAL A 165 1.71 -19.87 2.76
N SER A 166 2.05 -21.15 2.90
CA SER A 166 1.82 -21.92 4.15
C SER A 166 2.52 -21.34 5.39
N SER A 167 3.59 -20.54 5.22
CA SER A 167 4.24 -19.82 6.31
C SER A 167 4.95 -18.57 5.80
N PRO A 168 4.43 -17.35 6.07
CA PRO A 168 5.03 -16.09 5.61
C PRO A 168 6.49 -15.92 6.02
N ASN A 169 6.90 -16.41 7.20
CA ASN A 169 8.29 -16.28 7.63
C ASN A 169 9.24 -17.20 6.85
N ARG A 170 8.85 -18.45 6.58
CA ARG A 170 9.64 -19.36 5.74
C ARG A 170 9.69 -18.88 4.29
N PHE A 171 8.57 -18.40 3.74
CA PHE A 171 8.54 -17.88 2.37
C PHE A 171 9.39 -16.61 2.22
N LYS A 172 9.37 -15.69 3.19
CA LYS A 172 10.28 -14.53 3.23
C LYS A 172 11.76 -14.89 3.45
N GLN A 173 12.08 -16.12 3.87
CA GLN A 173 13.45 -16.63 3.88
C GLN A 173 13.82 -17.21 2.51
N LEU A 174 12.93 -18.02 1.90
CA LEU A 174 13.07 -18.53 0.53
C LEU A 174 13.27 -17.41 -0.49
N TYR A 175 12.39 -16.39 -0.48
CA TYR A 175 12.46 -15.26 -1.41
C TYR A 175 13.78 -14.49 -1.30
N ARG A 176 14.33 -14.34 -0.08
CA ARG A 176 15.65 -13.74 0.12
C ARG A 176 16.75 -14.61 -0.45
N SER A 177 16.80 -15.89 -0.08
CA SER A 177 17.77 -16.84 -0.65
C SER A 177 17.74 -16.94 -2.19
N ARG A 178 16.60 -16.61 -2.83
CA ARG A 178 16.47 -16.49 -4.29
C ARG A 178 16.98 -15.15 -4.84
N LEU A 179 16.60 -14.05 -4.21
CA LEU A 179 17.12 -12.70 -4.47
C LEU A 179 18.66 -12.65 -4.33
N ASP A 180 19.21 -13.36 -3.34
CA ASP A 180 20.64 -13.50 -3.08
C ASP A 180 21.36 -14.41 -4.09
N SER A 181 20.61 -15.14 -4.93
CA SER A 181 21.16 -15.95 -6.04
C SER A 181 21.16 -15.24 -7.40
N ILE A 182 20.80 -13.95 -7.45
CA ILE A 182 20.83 -13.15 -8.68
C ILE A 182 22.25 -12.63 -8.92
N GLU A 183 22.83 -12.99 -10.06
CA GLU A 183 24.10 -12.44 -10.55
C GLU A 183 23.88 -11.06 -11.19
N LEU A 184 24.63 -10.06 -10.75
CA LEU A 184 24.61 -8.66 -11.22
C LEU A 184 26.04 -8.12 -11.25
N THR A 185 26.34 -7.18 -12.14
CA THR A 185 27.54 -6.34 -11.99
C THR A 185 27.38 -5.37 -10.81
N GLU A 186 28.48 -4.78 -10.35
CA GLU A 186 28.42 -3.78 -9.26
C GLU A 186 27.64 -2.53 -9.69
N GLU A 187 27.68 -2.14 -10.97
CA GLU A 187 26.89 -1.04 -11.53
C GLU A 187 25.39 -1.38 -11.50
N GLN A 188 25.00 -2.56 -11.96
CA GLN A 188 23.60 -3.02 -11.91
C GLN A 188 23.09 -3.11 -10.45
N ARG A 189 23.93 -3.59 -9.54
CA ARG A 189 23.66 -3.65 -8.10
C ARG A 189 23.39 -2.26 -7.52
N VAL A 190 24.23 -1.27 -7.83
CA VAL A 190 24.04 0.12 -7.39
C VAL A 190 22.73 0.70 -7.92
N VAL A 191 22.40 0.49 -9.20
CA VAL A 191 21.14 0.97 -9.79
C VAL A 191 19.92 0.28 -9.18
N LEU A 192 19.96 -1.04 -8.94
CA LEU A 192 18.87 -1.78 -8.28
C LEU A 192 18.64 -1.30 -6.84
N LEU A 193 19.72 -1.04 -6.10
CA LEU A 193 19.63 -0.48 -4.74
C LEU A 193 19.00 0.91 -4.72
N GLN A 194 19.23 1.74 -5.74
CA GLN A 194 18.53 3.02 -5.91
C GLN A 194 17.05 2.83 -6.30
N GLU A 195 16.73 1.95 -7.27
CA GLU A 195 15.34 1.67 -7.65
C GLU A 195 14.54 1.13 -6.45
N ALA A 196 15.17 0.42 -5.53
CA ALA A 196 14.51 -0.03 -4.31
C ALA A 196 14.11 1.15 -3.40
N VAL A 197 14.92 2.22 -3.32
CA VAL A 197 14.54 3.46 -2.63
C VAL A 197 13.43 4.18 -3.37
N ASP A 198 13.54 4.28 -4.70
CA ASP A 198 12.56 4.94 -5.54
C ASP A 198 11.20 4.22 -5.51
N ALA A 199 11.19 2.88 -5.43
CA ALA A 199 9.99 2.07 -5.21
C ALA A 199 9.27 2.43 -3.89
N PHE A 200 10.00 2.76 -2.82
CA PHE A 200 9.40 3.31 -1.59
C PHE A 200 8.92 4.75 -1.79
N GLU A 201 9.64 5.59 -2.52
CA GLU A 201 9.21 6.95 -2.87
C GLU A 201 7.88 6.96 -3.66
N PHE A 202 7.71 6.07 -4.65
CA PHE A 202 6.45 5.92 -5.38
C PHE A 202 5.29 5.48 -4.47
N ASN A 203 5.53 4.55 -3.54
CA ASN A 203 4.51 4.17 -2.55
C ASN A 203 4.12 5.36 -1.65
N ILE A 204 5.09 6.18 -1.23
CA ILE A 204 4.87 7.39 -0.42
C ILE A 204 4.05 8.43 -1.19
N GLN A 205 4.42 8.72 -2.44
CA GLN A 205 3.65 9.63 -3.30
C GLN A 205 2.20 9.16 -3.49
N VAL A 206 1.96 7.84 -3.61
CA VAL A 206 0.61 7.28 -3.68
C VAL A 206 -0.16 7.51 -2.37
N PHE A 207 0.44 7.26 -1.21
CA PHE A 207 -0.22 7.51 0.08
C PHE A 207 -0.53 9.00 0.32
N ASP A 208 0.37 9.90 -0.07
CA ASP A 208 0.17 11.34 0.05
C ASP A 208 -0.91 11.87 -0.91
N ASP A 209 -0.92 11.42 -2.18
CA ASP A 209 -1.99 11.81 -3.13
C ASP A 209 -3.36 11.26 -2.71
N LEU A 210 -3.43 10.02 -2.19
CA LEU A 210 -4.66 9.47 -1.62
C LEU A 210 -5.16 10.36 -0.47
N GLN A 211 -4.28 10.72 0.48
CA GLN A 211 -4.64 11.59 1.60
C GLN A 211 -5.16 12.96 1.14
N LYS A 212 -4.58 13.56 0.09
CA LYS A 212 -5.07 14.83 -0.50
C LYS A 212 -6.47 14.69 -1.10
N MET A 213 -6.70 13.67 -1.94
CA MET A 213 -8.01 13.42 -2.58
C MET A 213 -9.14 13.27 -1.54
N LEU A 214 -8.82 12.61 -0.43
CA LEU A 214 -9.76 12.34 0.66
C LEU A 214 -10.04 13.59 1.52
N SER A 215 -9.04 14.43 1.80
CA SER A 215 -9.24 15.71 2.49
C SER A 215 -10.13 16.66 1.68
N ILE A 216 -9.88 16.80 0.37
CA ILE A 216 -10.68 17.65 -0.53
C ILE A 216 -12.15 17.19 -0.56
N THR A 217 -12.37 15.87 -0.58
CA THR A 217 -13.73 15.30 -0.57
C THR A 217 -14.45 15.57 0.77
N GLY A 218 -13.75 15.46 1.89
CA GLY A 218 -14.28 15.80 3.22
C GLY A 218 -14.67 17.26 3.34
N GLU A 219 -13.81 18.19 2.90
CA GLU A 219 -14.13 19.62 2.88
C GLU A 219 -15.31 19.96 1.96
N ALA A 220 -15.43 19.30 0.80
CA ALA A 220 -16.55 19.52 -0.12
C ALA A 220 -17.89 19.07 0.48
N VAL A 221 -17.91 17.91 1.15
CA VAL A 221 -19.10 17.42 1.88
C VAL A 221 -19.44 18.37 3.02
N GLN A 222 -18.50 18.74 3.88
CA GLN A 222 -18.76 19.67 4.98
C GLN A 222 -19.26 21.03 4.46
N LYS A 223 -18.65 21.61 3.41
CA LYS A 223 -19.14 22.86 2.80
C LYS A 223 -20.54 22.71 2.22
N SER A 224 -20.93 21.53 1.72
CA SER A 224 -22.30 21.27 1.27
C SER A 224 -23.30 21.20 2.43
N GLU A 225 -22.97 20.51 3.52
CA GLU A 225 -23.81 20.42 4.73
C GLU A 225 -23.95 21.79 5.40
N ASP A 226 -22.85 22.52 5.54
CA ASP A 226 -22.80 23.89 6.09
C ASP A 226 -23.54 24.90 5.21
N SER A 227 -23.75 24.59 3.91
CA SER A 227 -24.60 25.38 3.02
C SER A 227 -26.10 25.03 3.15
N LEU A 228 -26.43 23.74 3.28
CA LEU A 228 -27.80 23.24 3.49
C LEU A 228 -28.38 23.75 4.81
N PHE A 229 -27.57 23.78 5.88
CA PHE A 229 -27.95 24.39 7.16
C PHE A 229 -28.05 25.93 7.15
N LYS A 230 -27.52 26.61 6.12
CA LYS A 230 -27.66 28.07 5.96
C LYS A 230 -28.85 28.48 5.10
N THR A 231 -29.54 27.54 4.44
CA THR A 231 -30.73 27.80 3.61
C THR A 231 -32.04 27.39 4.29
N SER A 232 -32.30 27.92 5.49
CA SER A 232 -33.64 27.85 6.11
C SER A 232 -33.90 29.06 7.04
N PRO A 233 -34.88 29.93 6.74
CA PRO A 233 -35.19 31.09 7.56
C PRO A 233 -36.16 30.76 8.70
N MET A 234 -35.70 30.96 9.94
CA MET A 234 -36.46 30.96 11.20
C MET A 234 -37.29 29.70 11.56
N ILE A 235 -36.97 29.13 12.73
CA ILE A 235 -37.69 29.45 13.97
C ILE A 235 -36.66 29.45 15.11
N GLN A 236 -36.67 30.48 15.95
CA GLN A 236 -35.88 30.51 17.19
C GLN A 236 -36.74 30.01 18.35
N PHE A 237 -36.18 29.14 19.19
CA PHE A 237 -36.62 28.98 20.58
C PHE A 237 -35.41 28.69 21.47
N THR A 238 -35.19 29.53 22.48
CA THR A 238 -33.96 29.55 23.29
C THR A 238 -34.23 29.31 24.77
N VAL A 239 -33.88 28.12 25.27
CA VAL A 239 -33.55 27.82 26.67
C VAL A 239 -32.59 26.60 26.66
N GLY A 240 -31.46 26.53 27.38
CA GLY A 240 -30.73 27.57 28.14
C GLY A 240 -29.92 26.99 29.32
N LEU A 241 -28.58 27.14 29.31
CA LEU A 241 -27.62 26.85 30.42
C LEU A 241 -27.54 25.35 30.88
N CYS A 242 -26.47 24.78 31.46
CA CYS A 242 -25.03 25.07 31.64
C CYS A 242 -24.33 23.66 31.83
N VAL A 243 -23.07 23.36 32.20
CA VAL A 243 -21.84 23.97 32.76
C VAL A 243 -20.67 23.20 32.10
N ALA A 244 -19.72 23.78 31.37
CA ALA A 244 -18.45 24.44 31.77
C ALA A 244 -17.40 23.58 32.53
N LEU A 245 -16.11 23.79 32.21
CA LEU A 245 -14.87 23.27 32.87
C LEU A 245 -14.54 21.76 32.70
N THR A 246 -13.29 21.28 32.71
CA THR A 246 -12.05 21.60 31.94
C THR A 246 -10.91 20.62 32.32
N THR A 247 -9.88 20.50 31.47
CA THR A 247 -8.47 20.13 31.76
C THR A 247 -8.02 18.67 32.07
N VAL A 248 -6.71 18.49 31.83
CA VAL A 248 -5.78 17.39 32.17
C VAL A 248 -5.72 16.22 31.17
N ALA A 249 -4.50 15.70 30.99
CA ALA A 249 -4.08 14.80 29.91
C ALA A 249 -3.17 13.68 30.46
N MET A 250 -2.59 12.89 29.55
CA MET A 250 -1.44 11.99 29.76
C MET A 250 -1.66 10.76 30.66
N ALA A 251 -1.71 9.58 30.02
CA ALA A 251 -0.76 8.49 30.18
C ALA A 251 -1.41 7.10 30.04
N MET A 252 -0.82 6.25 29.21
CA MET A 252 -0.46 4.85 29.54
C MET A 252 0.53 4.35 28.49
N TYR A 253 1.62 3.72 28.95
CA TYR A 253 2.67 3.11 28.14
C TYR A 253 2.96 1.73 28.73
N ALA A 254 3.53 0.83 27.92
CA ALA A 254 3.98 -0.52 28.29
C ALA A 254 2.90 -1.53 28.73
N LEU A 255 2.60 -2.46 27.82
CA LEU A 255 2.78 -3.90 28.02
C LEU A 255 3.11 -4.55 26.66
#